data_AF-A0A9W9EIC0-F1
#
_entry.id   AF-A0A9W9EIC0-F1
#
_cell.length_a   1.000
_cell.length_b   1.000
_cell.length_c   1.000
_cell.angle_alpha   90.00
_cell.angle_beta   90.00
_cell.angle_gamma   90.00
#
_symmetry.space_group_name_H-M   'P 1'
#
loop_
_entity.id
_entity.type
_entity.pdbx_description
1 polymer ?
#
loop_
_entity_poly.entity_id
_entity_poly.type
_entity_poly.pdbx_seq_one_letter_code
_entity_poly.pdbx_strand_id
1 'polypeptide(L)'
;MGPPIEIKSWTKILQYWAKGDPQARETTKRLMRHRLNGYTAVTDAPCSQLVPELLEIYPDAKVICNVRDPEAWAKSLAQIWSLALMWFLRGVLLPLPSMRHFPSYISLLSVQWRNLYGQNSEDHGVNTYKRLG
;
A
#
# COMPACT_ATOMS: atom_id res chain seq x y z
N MET A 1 4.25 -16.70 8.73
CA MET A 1 3.52 -15.42 8.81
C MET A 1 4.25 -14.52 9.80
N GLY A 2 4.51 -13.26 9.45
CA GLY A 2 5.25 -12.34 10.31
C GLY A 2 4.49 -11.96 11.60
N PRO A 3 5.17 -11.31 12.56
CA PRO A 3 4.55 -10.90 13.81
C PRO A 3 3.42 -9.88 13.58
N PRO A 4 2.35 -9.86 14.40
CA PRO A 4 1.22 -8.94 14.22
C PRO A 4 1.60 -7.46 14.21
N ILE A 5 2.76 -7.10 14.77
CA ILE A 5 3.27 -5.73 14.79
C ILE A 5 3.45 -5.18 13.38
N GLU A 6 3.80 -6.02 12.39
CA GLU A 6 4.03 -5.60 11.03
C GLU A 6 2.75 -5.01 10.41
N ILE A 7 1.69 -5.81 10.38
CA ILE A 7 0.42 -5.40 9.78
C ILE A 7 -0.28 -4.29 10.57
N LYS A 8 -0.15 -4.29 11.91
CA LYS A 8 -0.71 -3.23 12.75
C LYS A 8 -0.01 -1.89 12.53
N SER A 9 1.31 -1.90 12.41
CA SER A 9 2.10 -0.67 12.20
C SER A 9 1.75 -0.04 10.85
N TRP A 10 1.70 -0.84 9.78
CA TRP A 10 1.31 -0.36 8.45
C TRP A 10 -0.14 0.09 8.37
N THR A 11 -1.06 -0.62 9.04
CA THR A 11 -2.46 -0.18 9.18
C THR A 11 -2.51 1.22 9.80
N LYS A 12 -1.75 1.46 10.88
CA LYS A 12 -1.69 2.77 11.54
C LYS A 12 -1.09 3.85 10.63
N ILE A 13 -0.01 3.55 9.92
CA ILE A 13 0.62 4.47 8.96
C ILE A 13 -0.40 4.89 7.90
N LEU A 14 -1.09 3.93 7.28
CA LEU A 14 -2.09 4.19 6.25
C LEU A 14 -3.30 4.99 6.77
N GLN A 15 -3.71 4.77 8.02
CA GLN A 15 -4.77 5.57 8.66
C GLN A 15 -4.39 7.04 8.79
N TYR A 16 -3.15 7.36 9.16
CA TYR A 16 -2.69 8.75 9.19
C TYR A 16 -2.52 9.32 7.78
N TRP A 17 -1.92 8.55 6.88
CA TRP A 17 -1.75 8.98 5.50
C TRP A 17 -3.10 9.33 4.85
N ALA A 18 -4.14 8.52 5.09
CA ALA A 18 -5.48 8.74 4.53
C ALA A 18 -6.18 10.00 5.04
N LYS A 19 -5.75 10.61 6.15
CA LYS A 19 -6.32 11.88 6.64
C LYS A 19 -5.92 13.07 5.77
N GLY A 20 -4.73 13.02 5.17
CA GLY A 20 -4.24 14.04 4.24
C GLY A 20 -3.87 15.40 4.84
N ASP A 21 -4.09 15.64 6.14
CA ASP A 21 -3.73 16.90 6.79
C ASP A 21 -2.21 16.98 7.11
N PRO A 22 -1.63 18.20 7.24
CA PRO A 22 -0.19 18.37 7.47
C PRO A 22 0.34 17.65 8.72
N GLN A 23 -0.43 17.63 9.81
CA GLN A 23 -0.02 16.97 11.05
C GLN A 23 -0.02 15.45 10.89
N ALA A 24 -0.99 14.91 10.16
CA ALA A 24 -1.04 13.49 9.82
C ALA A 24 0.07 13.10 8.85
N ARG A 25 0.47 13.96 7.92
CA ARG A 25 1.65 13.74 7.05
C ARG A 25 2.93 13.60 7.86
N GLU A 26 3.20 14.51 8.81
CA GLU A 26 4.37 14.41 9.68
C GLU A 26 4.33 13.14 10.56
N THR A 27 3.15 12.80 11.07
CA THR A 27 2.96 11.56 11.85
C THR A 27 3.24 10.32 11.00
N THR A 28 2.76 10.31 9.75
CA THR A 28 3.00 9.25 8.77
C THR A 28 4.50 9.07 8.54
N LYS A 29 5.22 10.16 8.23
CA LYS A 29 6.67 10.11 8.01
C LYS A 29 7.45 9.60 9.20
N ARG A 30 7.10 10.06 10.41
CA ARG A 30 7.74 9.60 11.66
C ARG A 30 7.54 8.10 11.88
N LEU A 31 6.32 7.60 11.69
CA LEU A 31 6.01 6.17 11.84
C LEU A 31 6.71 5.32 10.78
N MET A 32 6.78 5.80 9.54
CA MET A 32 7.52 5.14 8.45
C MET A 32 9.01 5.05 8.76
N ARG A 33 9.66 6.16 9.16
CA ARG A 33 11.09 6.17 9.52
C ARG A 33 11.39 5.15 10.62
N HIS A 34 10.53 5.04 11.63
CA HIS A 34 10.69 4.05 12.68
C HIS A 34 10.50 2.61 12.18
N ARG A 35 9.47 2.36 11.37
CA ARG A 35 9.15 1.02 10.86
C ARG A 35 10.21 0.50 9.87
N LEU A 36 10.81 1.39 9.10
CA LEU A 36 11.82 1.08 8.09
C LEU A 36 13.25 1.10 8.64
N ASN A 37 13.43 1.36 9.94
CA ASN A 37 14.75 1.34 10.54
C ASN A 37 15.41 -0.05 10.40
N GLY A 38 16.63 -0.08 9.87
CA GLY A 38 17.36 -1.32 9.59
C GLY A 38 17.07 -1.95 8.22
N TYR A 39 16.18 -1.38 7.40
CA TYR A 39 15.96 -1.80 6.01
C TYR A 39 16.70 -0.88 5.04
N THR A 40 17.33 -1.45 4.02
CA THR A 40 18.04 -0.70 2.97
C THR A 40 17.15 -0.33 1.78
N ALA A 41 16.05 -1.07 1.58
CA ALA A 41 15.13 -0.86 0.47
C ALA A 41 13.70 -1.28 0.84
N VAL A 42 12.72 -0.76 0.11
CA VAL A 42 11.31 -1.11 0.21
C VAL A 42 10.73 -1.37 -1.18
N THR A 43 9.76 -2.26 -1.26
CA THR A 43 9.07 -2.64 -2.50
C THR A 43 7.58 -2.85 -2.22
N ASP A 44 6.78 -2.87 -3.28
CA ASP A 44 5.34 -3.22 -3.22
C ASP A 44 4.47 -2.27 -2.36
N ALA A 45 3.16 -2.51 -2.35
CA ALA A 45 2.21 -1.76 -1.55
C ALA A 45 2.40 -2.04 -0.04
N PRO A 46 2.46 -1.00 0.80
CA PRO A 46 2.01 0.37 0.52
C PRO A 46 3.15 1.31 0.07
N CYS A 47 4.40 0.87 0.13
CA CYS A 47 5.57 1.73 -0.05
C CYS A 47 5.71 2.25 -1.48
N SER A 48 5.34 1.47 -2.49
CA SER A 48 5.34 1.91 -3.89
C SER A 48 4.43 3.12 -4.16
N GLN A 49 3.47 3.39 -3.28
CA GLN A 49 2.54 4.51 -3.33
C GLN A 49 2.91 5.67 -2.38
N LEU A 50 4.01 5.53 -1.62
CA LEU A 50 4.48 6.51 -0.62
C LEU A 50 5.81 7.15 -1.03
N VAL A 51 6.12 7.16 -2.34
CA VAL A 51 7.39 7.68 -2.87
C VAL A 51 7.65 9.14 -2.45
N PRO A 52 6.66 10.07 -2.49
CA PRO A 52 6.90 11.44 -2.04
C PRO A 52 7.32 11.53 -0.57
N GLU A 53 6.62 10.81 0.32
CA GLU A 53 6.95 10.76 1.74
C GLU A 53 8.30 10.08 1.99
N LEU A 54 8.62 9.02 1.24
CA LEU A 54 9.90 8.31 1.35
C LEU A 54 11.07 9.19 0.92
N LEU A 55 10.94 9.98 -0.15
CA LEU A 55 11.97 10.92 -0.57
C LEU A 55 12.14 12.10 0.39
N GLU A 56 11.09 12.51 1.10
CA GLU A 56 11.24 13.47 2.20
C GLU A 56 11.99 12.86 3.41
N ILE A 57 11.85 11.56 3.68
CA ILE A 57 12.52 10.88 4.79
C ILE A 57 13.99 10.55 4.43
N TYR A 58 14.21 10.10 3.20
CA TYR A 58 15.47 9.60 2.65
C TYR A 58 15.77 10.29 1.29
N PRO A 59 16.26 11.54 1.30
CA PRO A 59 16.42 12.33 0.08
C PRO A 59 17.43 11.75 -0.92
N ASP A 60 18.42 10.98 -0.43
CA ASP A 60 19.44 10.35 -1.27
C ASP A 60 19.00 8.97 -1.81
N ALA A 61 17.79 8.51 -1.48
CA ALA A 61 17.28 7.23 -1.95
C ALA A 61 16.99 7.27 -3.46
N LYS A 62 17.36 6.19 -4.15
CA LYS A 62 17.02 6.02 -5.57
C LYS A 62 15.67 5.32 -5.71
N VAL A 63 14.83 5.83 -6.60
CA VAL A 63 13.53 5.22 -6.94
C VAL A 63 13.68 4.37 -8.19
N ILE A 64 13.33 3.09 -8.10
CA ILE A 64 13.33 2.15 -9.23
C ILE A 64 11.89 1.83 -9.59
N CYS A 65 11.51 2.08 -10.85
CA CYS A 65 10.20 1.76 -11.39
C CYS A 65 10.29 0.53 -12.31
N ASN A 66 9.72 -0.59 -11.87
CA ASN A 66 9.62 -1.79 -12.70
C ASN A 66 8.37 -1.69 -13.57
N VAL A 67 8.54 -1.79 -14.89
CA VAL A 67 7.44 -1.75 -15.86
C VAL A 67 7.21 -3.12 -16.51
N ARG A 68 5.97 -3.39 -16.91
CA ARG A 68 5.57 -4.60 -17.64
C ARG A 68 4.36 -4.29 -18.53
N ASP A 69 3.93 -5.28 -19.31
CA ASP A 69 2.71 -5.16 -20.12
C ASP A 69 1.50 -4.71 -19.25
N PRO A 70 0.87 -3.56 -19.56
CA PRO A 70 -0.15 -2.96 -18.70
C PRO A 70 -1.42 -3.80 -18.57
N GLU A 71 -1.83 -4.48 -19.64
CA GLU A 71 -3.05 -5.31 -19.64
C GLU A 71 -2.83 -6.59 -18.83
N ALA A 72 -1.70 -7.28 -19.02
CA ALA A 72 -1.30 -8.41 -18.22
C ALA A 72 -1.12 -8.02 -16.73
N TRP A 73 -0.64 -6.81 -16.45
CA TRP A 73 -0.62 -6.26 -15.10
C TRP A 73 -2.00 -6.05 -14.50
N ALA A 74 -2.90 -5.38 -15.22
CA ALA A 74 -4.25 -5.11 -14.75
C ALA A 74 -5.01 -6.42 -14.47
N LYS A 75 -4.93 -7.40 -15.38
CA LYS A 75 -5.54 -8.72 -15.20
C LYS A 75 -5.02 -9.44 -13.95
N SER A 76 -3.72 -9.40 -13.71
CA SER A 76 -3.10 -10.01 -12.53
C SER A 76 -3.53 -9.33 -11.23
N LEU A 77 -3.63 -8.00 -11.21
CA LEU A 77 -4.11 -7.29 -10.04
C LEU A 77 -5.60 -7.54 -9.77
N ALA A 78 -6.45 -7.56 -10.80
CA ALA A 78 -7.87 -7.84 -10.65
C ALA A 78 -8.11 -9.21 -9.98
N GLN A 79 -7.34 -10.23 -10.39
CA GLN A 79 -7.37 -11.54 -9.75
C GLN A 79 -7.00 -11.46 -8.25
N ILE A 80 -5.89 -10.80 -7.91
CA ILE A 80 -5.45 -10.66 -6.50
C ILE A 80 -6.49 -9.90 -5.67
N TRP A 81 -7.05 -8.80 -6.19
CA TRP A 81 -8.06 -8.00 -5.50
C TRP A 81 -9.35 -8.78 -5.25
N SER A 82 -9.82 -9.54 -6.23
CA SER A 82 -11.02 -10.38 -6.07
C SER A 82 -10.88 -11.42 -4.96
N LEU A 83 -9.67 -11.95 -4.76
CA LEU A 83 -9.36 -12.88 -3.67
C LEU A 83 -9.21 -12.17 -2.32
N ALA A 84 -8.54 -11.01 -2.29
CA ALA A 84 -8.21 -10.29 -1.06
C ALA A 84 -9.42 -9.59 -0.42
N LEU A 85 -10.47 -9.28 -1.20
CA LEU A 85 -11.65 -8.53 -0.76
C LEU A 85 -12.85 -9.42 -0.39
N MET A 86 -12.69 -10.74 -0.38
CA MET A 86 -13.80 -11.64 -0.04
C MET A 86 -14.31 -11.38 1.38
N TRP A 87 -15.60 -11.08 1.51
CA TRP A 87 -16.22 -10.65 2.77
C TRP A 87 -16.07 -11.68 3.90
N PHE A 88 -16.10 -12.98 3.59
CA PHE A 88 -16.02 -14.06 4.57
C PHE A 88 -14.61 -14.25 5.17
N LEU A 89 -13.56 -13.65 4.57
CA LEU A 89 -12.20 -13.71 5.11
C LEU A 89 -12.11 -13.10 6.52
N ARG A 90 -13.00 -12.15 6.85
CA ARG A 90 -13.09 -11.59 8.21
C ARG A 90 -13.41 -12.67 9.26
N GLY A 91 -14.29 -13.61 8.94
CA GLY A 91 -14.64 -14.72 9.84
C GLY A 91 -13.53 -15.78 9.87
N VAL A 92 -13.03 -16.18 8.70
CA VAL A 92 -12.02 -17.25 8.57
C VAL A 92 -10.68 -16.86 9.21
N LEU A 93 -10.27 -15.60 9.08
CA LEU A 93 -8.98 -15.13 9.61
C LEU A 93 -9.04 -14.69 11.07
N LEU A 94 -10.23 -14.61 11.68
CA LEU A 94 -10.40 -14.18 13.07
C LEU A 94 -9.57 -14.96 14.11
N PRO A 95 -9.47 -16.31 14.06
CA PRO A 95 -8.66 -17.06 15.03
C PRO A 95 -7.15 -16.87 14.83
N LEU A 96 -6.72 -16.32 13.68
CA LEU A 96 -5.31 -16.14 13.35
C LEU A 96 -4.80 -14.78 13.86
N PRO A 97 -3.89 -14.74 14.85
CA PRO A 97 -3.53 -13.51 15.57
C PRO A 97 -3.00 -12.37 14.69
N SER A 98 -2.19 -12.70 13.67
CA SER A 98 -1.67 -11.73 12.69
C SER A 98 -2.70 -11.44 11.59
N MET A 99 -3.41 -12.47 11.11
CA MET A 99 -4.23 -12.37 9.90
C MET A 99 -5.63 -11.80 10.11
N ARG A 100 -6.15 -11.78 11.34
CA ARG A 100 -7.39 -11.06 11.64
C ARG A 100 -7.35 -9.56 11.28
N HIS A 101 -6.16 -8.99 11.14
CA HIS A 101 -5.95 -7.59 10.75
C HIS A 101 -5.86 -7.39 9.23
N PHE A 102 -5.75 -8.47 8.45
CA PHE A 102 -5.60 -8.43 6.99
C PHE A 102 -6.75 -7.71 6.28
N PRO A 103 -8.04 -7.95 6.62
CA PRO A 103 -9.13 -7.24 5.95
C PRO A 103 -9.11 -5.73 6.16
N SER A 104 -8.70 -5.26 7.35
CA SER A 104 -8.56 -3.83 7.64
C SER A 104 -7.41 -3.21 6.86
N TYR A 105 -6.29 -3.93 6.76
CA TYR A 105 -5.13 -3.50 6.00
C TYR A 105 -5.44 -3.38 4.50
N ILE A 106 -6.06 -4.40 3.90
CA ILE A 106 -6.47 -4.40 2.49
C ILE A 106 -7.46 -3.26 2.21
N SER A 107 -8.42 -3.02 3.11
CA SER A 107 -9.36 -1.90 2.96
C SER A 107 -8.66 -0.54 2.90
N LEU A 108 -7.56 -0.35 3.64
CA LEU A 108 -6.77 0.89 3.59
C LEU A 108 -5.92 0.98 2.33
N LEU A 109 -5.38 -0.13 1.82
CA LEU A 109 -4.73 -0.14 0.52
C LEU A 109 -5.70 0.24 -0.60
N SER A 110 -6.96 -0.19 -0.54
CA SER A 110 -7.99 0.26 -1.49
C SER A 110 -8.32 1.76 -1.35
N VAL A 111 -8.20 2.34 -0.16
CA VAL A 111 -8.31 3.81 0.04
C VAL A 111 -7.11 4.51 -0.58
N GLN A 112 -5.89 4.04 -0.30
CA GLN A 112 -4.66 4.57 -0.88
C GLN A 112 -4.69 4.56 -2.41
N TRP A 113 -5.10 3.43 -2.99
CA TRP A 113 -5.28 3.30 -4.42
C TRP A 113 -6.27 4.31 -4.98
N ARG A 114 -7.46 4.43 -4.37
CA ARG A 114 -8.50 5.37 -4.83
C ARG A 114 -8.05 6.81 -4.73
N ASN A 115 -7.34 7.18 -3.68
CA ASN A 115 -6.86 8.55 -3.48
C ASN A 115 -5.82 8.95 -4.54
N LEU A 116 -4.97 8.02 -4.98
CA LEU A 116 -3.90 8.30 -5.94
C LEU A 116 -4.34 8.13 -7.40
N TYR A 117 -5.18 7.14 -7.67
CA TYR A 117 -5.46 6.68 -9.03
C TYR A 117 -6.95 6.72 -9.42
N GLY A 118 -7.87 7.01 -8.48
CA GLY A 118 -9.31 7.03 -8.74
C GLY A 118 -10.02 5.67 -8.55
N GLN A 119 -11.32 5.60 -8.84
CA GLN A 119 -12.18 4.45 -8.51
C GLN A 119 -12.04 3.25 -9.47
N ASN A 120 -11.71 3.47 -10.75
CA ASN A 120 -11.68 2.39 -11.76
C ASN A 120 -10.29 1.76 -11.89
N SER A 121 -10.05 0.68 -11.14
CA SER A 121 -8.76 -0.03 -11.17
C SER A 121 -8.38 -0.62 -12.54
N GLU A 122 -9.37 -0.96 -13.39
CA GLU A 122 -9.14 -1.53 -14.73
C GLU A 122 -8.66 -0.48 -15.75
N ASP A 123 -9.34 0.67 -15.82
CA ASP A 123 -8.96 1.75 -16.75
C ASP A 123 -7.70 2.49 -16.31
N HIS A 124 -7.57 2.80 -15.02
CA HIS A 124 -6.49 3.68 -14.54
C HIS A 124 -5.14 2.98 -14.48
N GLY A 125 -5.12 1.66 -14.27
CA GLY A 125 -3.92 0.85 -14.37
C GLY A 125 -3.22 1.05 -15.71
N VAL A 126 -3.93 0.73 -16.79
CA VAL A 126 -3.45 0.87 -18.16
C VAL A 126 -3.13 2.34 -18.49
N ASN A 127 -3.99 3.28 -18.09
CA ASN A 127 -3.78 4.71 -18.34
C ASN A 127 -2.59 5.31 -17.57
N THR A 128 -2.18 4.73 -16.44
CA THR A 128 -0.98 5.17 -15.70
C THR A 128 0.27 4.73 -16.45
N TYR A 129 0.30 3.50 -16.95
CA TYR A 129 1.41 3.02 -17.78
C TYR A 129 1.54 3.76 -19.11
N LYS A 130 0.42 4.10 -19.77
CA LYS A 130 0.42 4.88 -21.02
C LYS A 130 0.99 6.29 -20.90
N ARG A 131 1.13 6.85 -19.68
CA ARG A 131 1.77 8.17 -19.47
C ARG A 131 3.30 8.10 -19.37
N LEU A 132 3.87 6.90 -19.24
CA LEU A 132 5.31 6.70 -19.04
C LEU A 132 6.06 6.27 -20.32
N GLY A 133 5.35 6.02 -21.41
CA GLY A 133 5.90 5.75 -22.74
C GLY A 133 5.54 6.86 -23.72
#